data_AF-A0AAP0WZM7-F1
#
_entry.id   AF-A0AAP0WZM7-F1
#
_cell.length_a   1.000
_cell.length_b   1.000
_cell.length_c   1.000
_cell.angle_alpha   90.00
_cell.angle_beta   90.00
_cell.angle_gamma   90.00
#
_symmetry.space_group_name_H-M   'P 1'
#
loop_
_entity.id
_entity.type
_entity.pdbx_description
1 polymer ?
#
loop_
_entity_poly.entity_id
_entity_poly.type
_entity_poly.pdbx_seq_one_letter_code
_entity_poly.pdbx_strand_id
1 'polypeptide(L)'
;MRSRKKISKNPLEASKSSIVPQEQNCYEGERLASLLKSIEREIESAKLSNRALPDKIWFKQQFSIGVNDVTRVLERMTPSAHMGGSAQRPLTNRSHQKATSVQLQAILLACDCNPRWLTKHLPSLASSRAVPVIFVKDQKGGSLRLGELVKLKTAIAIGVKARGNSINQLIEEVLRLNEINSEQIA
;
A
#
# COMPACT_ATOMS: atom_id res chain seq x y z
N MET A 1 36.09 -56.49 2.00
CA MET A 1 36.14 -55.35 2.95
C MET A 1 35.25 -54.23 2.45
N ARG A 2 34.37 -53.74 3.34
CA ARG A 2 33.54 -52.50 3.32
C ARG A 2 32.48 -52.30 2.22
N SER A 3 31.30 -52.82 2.55
CA SER A 3 29.98 -52.27 2.18
C SER A 3 29.79 -50.84 2.72
N ARG A 4 29.13 -49.97 1.95
CA ARG A 4 28.44 -48.78 2.46
C ARG A 4 27.00 -48.77 1.96
N LYS A 5 26.10 -49.26 2.81
CA LYS A 5 24.69 -48.84 2.87
C LYS A 5 24.64 -47.33 3.11
N LYS A 6 23.77 -46.60 2.40
CA LYS A 6 23.15 -45.39 2.96
C LYS A 6 21.67 -45.34 2.60
N ILE A 7 20.91 -44.91 3.60
CA ILE A 7 19.53 -45.24 3.92
C ILE A 7 18.53 -44.37 3.17
N SER A 8 17.35 -44.98 2.94
CA SER A 8 16.12 -44.42 2.38
C SER A 8 15.30 -43.62 3.42
N LYS A 9 14.46 -42.71 2.91
CA LYS A 9 13.20 -42.12 3.47
C LYS A 9 13.24 -40.67 3.99
N ASN A 10 12.44 -39.83 3.31
CA ASN A 10 11.87 -38.51 3.68
C ASN A 10 10.82 -38.66 4.83
N PRO A 11 9.99 -37.64 5.19
CA PRO A 11 10.06 -36.15 5.29
C PRO A 11 9.69 -35.67 6.73
N LEU A 12 9.36 -34.37 6.93
CA LEU A 12 8.82 -33.70 8.15
C LEU A 12 9.88 -33.18 9.15
N GLU A 13 9.93 -31.94 9.63
CA GLU A 13 9.01 -30.80 9.60
C GLU A 13 9.79 -29.48 9.45
N ALA A 14 9.37 -28.65 8.49
CA ALA A 14 9.63 -27.23 8.55
C ALA A 14 8.52 -26.60 9.40
N SER A 15 8.79 -26.38 10.68
CA SER A 15 7.90 -25.63 11.55
C SER A 15 7.80 -24.19 11.05
N LYS A 16 6.73 -23.94 10.30
CA LYS A 16 6.14 -22.63 10.05
C LYS A 16 5.72 -22.01 11.38
N SER A 17 6.22 -20.82 11.69
CA SER A 17 5.44 -19.64 12.10
C SER A 17 6.48 -18.52 12.33
N SER A 18 6.33 -17.34 11.74
CA SER A 18 5.34 -16.33 12.08
C SER A 18 4.85 -15.65 10.80
N ILE A 19 3.59 -15.86 10.40
CA ILE A 19 2.48 -14.95 10.67
C ILE A 19 2.89 -13.50 10.38
N VAL A 20 2.63 -13.05 9.14
CA VAL A 20 2.46 -11.62 8.85
C VAL A 20 1.06 -11.28 9.39
N PRO A 21 0.91 -10.50 10.47
CA PRO A 21 -0.41 -10.24 11.06
C PRO A 21 -1.32 -9.35 10.20
N GLN A 22 -0.86 -8.89 9.04
CA GLN A 22 -1.48 -7.76 8.33
C GLN A 22 -2.41 -8.16 7.16
N GLU A 23 -2.50 -9.43 6.79
CA GLU A 23 -3.46 -9.89 5.76
C GLU A 23 -4.90 -10.07 6.30
N GLN A 24 -5.12 -9.92 7.62
CA GLN A 24 -6.41 -10.21 8.26
C GLN A 24 -7.53 -9.20 7.95
N ASN A 25 -7.19 -7.97 7.52
CA ASN A 25 -8.17 -6.94 7.14
C ASN A 25 -8.05 -6.58 5.66
N CYS A 26 -8.36 -7.54 4.78
CA CYS A 26 -8.47 -7.28 3.34
C CYS A 26 -9.86 -6.76 2.95
N TYR A 27 -9.91 -5.94 1.91
CA TYR A 27 -11.15 -5.54 1.25
C TYR A 27 -11.47 -6.55 0.15
N GLU A 28 -12.61 -7.22 0.30
CA GLU A 28 -13.16 -8.19 -0.64
C GLU A 28 -14.68 -8.03 -0.78
N GLY A 29 -15.26 -8.59 -1.86
CA GLY A 29 -16.70 -8.58 -2.13
C GLY A 29 -17.33 -7.19 -2.14
N GLU A 30 -18.49 -7.06 -1.49
CA GLU A 30 -19.27 -5.81 -1.42
C GLU A 30 -18.53 -4.66 -0.72
N ARG A 31 -17.67 -4.96 0.27
CA ARG A 31 -16.86 -3.94 0.95
C ARG A 31 -15.87 -3.32 -0.02
N LEU A 32 -15.23 -4.13 -0.85
CA LEU A 32 -14.34 -3.65 -1.89
C LEU A 32 -15.10 -2.84 -2.95
N ALA A 33 -16.24 -3.36 -3.43
CA ALA A 33 -17.06 -2.67 -4.43
C ALA A 33 -17.49 -1.27 -3.93
N SER A 34 -17.91 -1.18 -2.67
CA SER A 34 -18.34 0.07 -2.03
C SER A 34 -17.17 1.05 -1.85
N LEU A 35 -15.99 0.56 -1.42
CA LEU A 35 -14.78 1.38 -1.31
C LEU A 35 -14.38 1.95 -2.66
N LEU A 36 -14.24 1.11 -3.69
CA LEU A 36 -13.80 1.53 -5.02
C LEU A 36 -14.79 2.50 -5.66
N LYS A 37 -16.11 2.27 -5.50
CA LYS A 37 -17.15 3.18 -5.98
C LYS A 37 -17.08 4.55 -5.30
N SER A 38 -16.79 4.58 -4.00
CA SER A 38 -16.61 5.83 -3.27
C SER A 38 -15.38 6.59 -3.76
N ILE A 39 -14.24 5.91 -3.95
CA ILE A 39 -13.03 6.53 -4.48
C ILE A 39 -13.26 7.03 -5.91
N GLU A 40 -13.92 6.24 -6.76
CA GLU A 40 -14.25 6.64 -8.13
C GLU A 40 -15.13 7.89 -8.16
N ARG A 41 -16.15 7.98 -7.28
CA ARG A 41 -16.98 9.18 -7.15
C ARG A 41 -16.15 10.42 -6.80
N GLU A 42 -15.20 10.30 -5.88
CA GLU A 42 -14.31 11.41 -5.51
C GLU A 42 -13.35 11.79 -6.66
N ILE A 43 -12.86 10.80 -7.41
CA ILE A 43 -12.04 11.02 -8.61
C ILE A 43 -12.82 11.82 -9.65
N GLU A 44 -14.04 11.39 -9.99
CA GLU A 44 -14.85 12.06 -11.00
C GLU A 44 -15.24 13.49 -10.56
N SER A 45 -15.57 13.67 -9.28
CA SER A 45 -15.85 14.99 -8.70
C SER A 45 -14.63 15.93 -8.77
N ALA A 46 -13.44 15.43 -8.43
CA ALA A 46 -12.19 16.19 -8.49
C ALA A 46 -11.70 16.47 -9.92
N LYS A 47 -12.09 15.65 -10.90
CA LYS A 47 -11.84 15.92 -12.33
C LYS A 47 -12.79 16.98 -12.88
N LEU A 48 -14.05 16.96 -12.49
CA LEU A 48 -15.03 17.97 -12.93
C LEU A 48 -14.63 19.39 -12.52
N SER A 49 -14.00 19.55 -11.35
CA SER A 49 -13.48 20.84 -10.88
C SER A 49 -12.16 21.26 -11.53
N ASN A 50 -11.46 20.35 -12.22
CA ASN A 50 -10.14 20.59 -12.81
C ASN A 50 -10.02 19.97 -14.23
N ARG A 51 -10.94 20.33 -15.13
CA ARG A 51 -11.03 19.79 -16.51
C ARG A 51 -9.84 20.12 -17.42
N ALA A 52 -8.86 20.89 -16.96
CA ALA A 52 -7.78 21.38 -17.81
C ALA A 52 -6.70 20.33 -18.12
N LEU A 53 -6.61 19.24 -17.35
CA LEU A 53 -5.53 18.26 -17.47
C LEU A 53 -5.99 16.96 -18.13
N PRO A 54 -5.21 16.41 -19.07
CA PRO A 54 -5.42 15.05 -19.56
C PRO A 54 -5.39 14.02 -18.43
N ASP A 55 -6.24 12.99 -18.51
CA ASP A 55 -6.42 11.96 -17.47
C ASP A 55 -5.10 11.41 -16.94
N LYS A 56 -4.19 11.03 -17.84
CA LYS A 56 -2.89 10.46 -17.47
C LYS A 56 -2.05 11.40 -16.60
N ILE A 57 -2.12 12.70 -16.85
CA ILE A 57 -1.38 13.71 -16.08
C ILE A 57 -2.06 13.93 -14.73
N TRP A 58 -3.39 14.03 -14.73
CA TRP A 58 -4.18 14.18 -13.51
C TRP A 58 -3.96 13.00 -12.54
N PHE A 59 -4.08 11.76 -13.02
CA PHE A 59 -3.86 10.57 -12.19
C PHE A 59 -2.44 10.52 -11.62
N LYS A 60 -1.42 10.93 -12.39
CA LYS A 60 -0.04 11.01 -11.89
C LYS A 60 0.15 12.07 -10.79
N GLN A 61 -0.67 13.13 -10.75
CA GLN A 61 -0.59 14.14 -9.70
C GLN A 61 -1.19 13.65 -8.38
N GLN A 62 -2.22 12.81 -8.45
CA GLN A 62 -2.97 12.28 -7.31
C GLN A 62 -2.45 10.92 -6.80
N PHE A 63 -1.90 10.10 -7.69
CA PHE A 63 -1.52 8.72 -7.40
C PHE A 63 -0.11 8.38 -7.87
N SER A 64 0.45 7.34 -7.26
CA SER A 64 1.63 6.60 -7.73
C SER A 64 1.20 5.18 -8.07
N ILE A 65 1.35 4.79 -9.33
CA ILE A 65 0.76 3.56 -9.87
C ILE A 65 1.86 2.56 -10.20
N GLY A 66 1.70 1.34 -9.69
CA GLY A 66 2.65 0.25 -9.83
C GLY A 66 3.71 0.22 -8.71
N VAL A 67 4.25 -0.97 -8.48
CA VAL A 67 5.23 -1.23 -7.40
C VAL A 67 6.43 -0.29 -7.51
N ASN A 68 6.94 -0.06 -8.72
CA ASN A 68 8.14 0.77 -8.92
C ASN A 68 7.91 2.23 -8.49
N ASP A 69 6.80 2.85 -8.89
CA ASP A 69 6.56 4.26 -8.54
C ASP A 69 6.23 4.41 -7.05
N VAL A 70 5.46 3.49 -6.47
CA VAL A 70 5.16 3.48 -5.03
C VAL A 70 6.44 3.31 -4.21
N THR A 71 7.29 2.34 -4.55
CA THR A 71 8.58 2.08 -3.89
C THR A 71 9.47 3.32 -3.97
N ARG A 72 9.62 3.89 -5.17
CA ARG A 72 10.43 5.08 -5.41
C ARG A 72 9.98 6.29 -4.58
N VAL A 73 8.68 6.44 -4.33
CA VAL A 73 8.16 7.52 -3.48
C VAL A 73 8.47 7.22 -2.00
N LEU A 74 8.20 6.01 -1.53
CA LEU A 74 8.48 5.62 -0.14
C LEU A 74 9.96 5.75 0.24
N GLU A 75 10.87 5.35 -0.65
CA GLU A 75 12.32 5.47 -0.45
C GLU A 75 12.75 6.94 -0.28
N ARG A 76 12.10 7.86 -1.00
CA ARG A 76 12.36 9.31 -0.93
C ARG A 76 11.65 10.01 0.23
N MET A 77 10.68 9.36 0.87
CA MET A 77 10.11 9.85 2.11
C MET A 77 11.13 9.69 3.25
N THR A 78 11.14 10.63 4.18
CA THR A 78 11.96 10.51 5.40
C THR A 78 11.47 9.31 6.23
N PRO A 79 12.38 8.46 6.75
CA PRO A 79 12.01 7.41 7.70
C PRO A 79 11.20 7.96 8.87
N SER A 80 10.13 7.27 9.25
CA SER A 80 9.41 7.57 10.49
C SER A 80 10.22 6.97 11.64
N ALA A 81 10.86 7.82 12.44
CA ALA A 81 11.55 7.37 13.65
C ALA A 81 10.49 6.99 14.70
N HIS A 82 10.14 5.71 14.82
CA HIS A 82 9.28 5.23 15.90
C HIS A 82 10.14 4.92 17.15
N MET A 83 9.87 5.69 18.22
CA MET A 83 10.11 5.40 19.64
C MET A 83 11.56 5.19 20.14
N GLY A 84 12.21 6.30 20.50
CA GLY A 84 13.32 6.36 21.46
C GLY A 84 13.32 7.76 22.09
N GLY A 85 13.09 7.83 23.40
CA GLY A 85 12.64 9.04 24.09
C GLY A 85 13.61 10.23 24.19
N SER A 86 13.04 11.28 24.77
CA SER A 86 13.65 12.53 25.24
C SER A 86 13.78 13.67 24.23
N ALA A 87 13.29 14.83 24.67
CA ALA A 87 13.34 16.11 24.02
C ALA A 87 14.79 16.49 23.64
N GLN A 88 15.01 16.76 22.35
CA GLN A 88 15.82 17.88 21.87
C GLN A 88 15.61 18.00 20.36
N ARG A 89 15.04 19.13 19.93
CA ARG A 89 15.12 19.58 18.54
C ARG A 89 16.59 19.84 18.20
N PRO A 90 17.17 19.25 17.15
CA PRO A 90 18.31 19.85 16.49
C PRO A 90 17.76 20.73 15.36
N LEU A 91 17.62 22.02 15.64
CA LEU A 91 17.59 23.06 14.63
C LEU A 91 19.01 23.18 14.05
N THR A 92 19.42 22.32 13.11
CA THR A 92 20.66 22.56 12.36
C THR A 92 20.60 22.02 10.94
N ASN A 93 20.77 22.95 9.99
CA ASN A 93 21.29 22.78 8.63
C ASN A 93 20.41 22.06 7.60
N ARG A 94 19.38 22.80 7.16
CA ARG A 94 18.62 22.49 5.94
C ARG A 94 19.29 23.14 4.71
N SER A 95 20.55 22.82 4.43
CA SER A 95 21.20 23.24 3.19
C SER A 95 21.00 22.19 2.10
N HIS A 96 20.23 22.55 1.08
CA HIS A 96 20.14 21.89 -0.24
C HIS A 96 19.50 20.49 -0.34
N GLN A 97 18.24 20.31 0.03
CA GLN A 97 17.36 19.35 -0.66
C GLN A 97 15.93 19.88 -0.72
N LYS A 98 15.67 20.82 -1.64
CA LYS A 98 14.30 21.21 -2.02
C LYS A 98 13.76 20.23 -3.06
N ALA A 99 13.82 18.93 -2.77
CA ALA A 99 12.94 17.99 -3.45
C ALA A 99 11.56 18.19 -2.81
N THR A 100 10.57 18.58 -3.60
CA THR A 100 9.17 18.56 -3.16
C THR A 100 8.87 17.14 -2.70
N SER A 101 8.86 16.88 -1.39
CA SER A 101 8.70 15.53 -0.86
C SER A 101 7.26 15.11 -1.09
N VAL A 102 7.02 14.39 -2.18
CA VAL A 102 5.74 13.73 -2.42
C VAL A 102 5.59 12.68 -1.32
N GLN A 103 4.53 12.80 -0.53
CA GLN A 103 4.19 11.86 0.53
C GLN A 103 3.02 10.99 0.10
N LEU A 104 3.04 9.72 0.49
CA LEU A 104 1.89 8.83 0.37
C LEU A 104 1.09 8.85 1.66
N GLN A 105 -0.23 8.95 1.54
CA GLN A 105 -1.18 8.82 2.65
C GLN A 105 -1.52 7.35 2.92
N ALA A 106 -1.70 6.56 1.87
CA ALA A 106 -2.03 5.14 1.96
C ALA A 106 -1.63 4.42 0.67
N ILE A 107 -1.56 3.09 0.72
CA ILE A 107 -1.32 2.23 -0.45
C ILE A 107 -2.45 1.22 -0.58
N LEU A 108 -3.11 1.18 -1.75
CA LEU A 108 -3.96 0.05 -2.15
C LEU A 108 -3.08 -1.01 -2.79
N LEU A 109 -3.09 -2.24 -2.27
CA LEU A 109 -2.23 -3.32 -2.73
C LEU A 109 -3.04 -4.56 -3.10
N ALA A 110 -2.96 -5.00 -4.35
CA ALA A 110 -3.66 -6.19 -4.81
C ALA A 110 -2.94 -7.48 -4.36
N CYS A 111 -3.69 -8.42 -3.82
CA CYS A 111 -3.19 -9.71 -3.32
C CYS A 111 -2.98 -10.77 -4.41
N ASP A 112 -3.40 -10.51 -5.65
CA ASP A 112 -3.39 -11.45 -6.78
C ASP A 112 -2.12 -11.35 -7.65
N CYS A 113 -1.11 -10.60 -7.21
CA CYS A 113 0.18 -10.47 -7.91
C CYS A 113 0.90 -11.83 -8.04
N ASN A 114 1.30 -12.16 -9.27
CA ASN A 114 2.13 -13.32 -9.58
C ASN A 114 3.27 -12.91 -10.54
N PRO A 115 4.55 -13.05 -10.15
CA PRO A 115 5.03 -13.67 -8.92
C PRO A 115 4.87 -12.79 -7.66
N ARG A 116 4.58 -13.41 -6.51
CA ARG A 116 4.34 -12.70 -5.23
C ARG A 116 5.55 -11.93 -4.69
N TRP A 117 6.76 -12.27 -5.13
CA TRP A 117 7.98 -11.60 -4.63
C TRP A 117 8.03 -10.12 -5.03
N LEU A 118 7.32 -9.71 -6.08
CA LEU A 118 7.25 -8.32 -6.55
C LEU A 118 6.66 -7.36 -5.52
N THR A 119 5.79 -7.84 -4.62
CA THR A 119 5.11 -7.00 -3.63
C THR A 119 5.55 -7.29 -2.20
N LYS A 120 6.39 -8.31 -1.98
CA LYS A 120 6.77 -8.79 -0.66
C LYS A 120 7.46 -7.72 0.21
N HIS A 121 8.25 -6.84 -0.41
CA HIS A 121 8.95 -5.77 0.30
C HIS A 121 8.05 -4.59 0.65
N LEU A 122 6.93 -4.43 -0.04
CA LEU A 122 6.14 -3.20 -0.01
C LEU A 122 5.50 -2.92 1.36
N PRO A 123 4.88 -3.89 2.07
CA PRO A 123 4.32 -3.65 3.40
C PRO A 123 5.38 -3.22 4.42
N SER A 124 6.55 -3.85 4.42
CA SER A 124 7.65 -3.51 5.32
C SER A 124 8.19 -2.10 5.03
N LEU A 125 8.37 -1.76 3.76
CA LEU A 125 8.82 -0.43 3.35
C LEU A 125 7.80 0.65 3.74
N ALA A 126 6.50 0.40 3.52
CA ALA A 126 5.42 1.30 3.88
C ALA A 126 5.34 1.53 5.40
N SER A 127 5.43 0.45 6.19
CA SER A 127 5.45 0.51 7.65
C SER A 127 6.61 1.36 8.18
N SER A 128 7.81 1.26 7.60
CA SER A 128 8.97 2.10 7.98
C SER A 128 8.75 3.61 7.76
N ARG A 129 7.74 3.98 6.97
CA ARG A 129 7.33 5.35 6.66
C ARG A 129 6.00 5.74 7.31
N ALA A 130 5.46 4.88 8.19
CA ALA A 130 4.12 5.03 8.76
C ALA A 130 3.02 5.22 7.69
N VAL A 131 3.16 4.55 6.55
CA VAL A 131 2.15 4.57 5.48
C VAL A 131 1.30 3.30 5.58
N PRO A 132 -0.02 3.40 5.85
CA PRO A 132 -0.91 2.25 5.91
C PRO A 132 -1.09 1.58 4.55
N VAL A 133 -1.22 0.25 4.58
CA VAL A 133 -1.47 -0.58 3.40
C VAL A 133 -2.86 -1.20 3.51
N ILE A 134 -3.68 -0.96 2.50
CA ILE A 134 -5.02 -1.51 2.33
C ILE A 134 -4.92 -2.66 1.32
N PHE A 135 -5.09 -3.88 1.80
CA PHE A 135 -5.04 -5.07 0.95
C PHE A 135 -6.34 -5.26 0.19
N VAL A 136 -6.24 -5.52 -1.11
CA VAL A 136 -7.37 -5.72 -2.02
C VAL A 136 -7.36 -7.15 -2.54
N LYS A 137 -8.44 -7.88 -2.27
CA LYS A 137 -8.59 -9.29 -2.64
C LYS A 137 -9.94 -9.51 -3.30
N ASP A 138 -9.92 -9.92 -4.56
CA ASP A 138 -11.16 -10.12 -5.33
C ASP A 138 -11.04 -11.31 -6.26
N GLN A 139 -11.07 -12.54 -5.75
CA GLN A 139 -11.08 -13.77 -6.57
C GLN A 139 -10.03 -13.82 -7.72
N LYS A 140 -8.83 -13.24 -7.51
CA LYS A 140 -7.74 -13.03 -8.51
C LYS A 140 -7.95 -11.91 -9.55
N GLY A 141 -8.94 -11.04 -9.35
CA GLY A 141 -9.21 -9.81 -10.10
C GLY A 141 -8.90 -8.52 -9.33
N GLY A 142 -8.25 -8.59 -8.15
CA GLY A 142 -7.94 -7.40 -7.37
C GLY A 142 -7.11 -6.37 -8.14
N SER A 143 -6.13 -6.85 -8.90
CA SER A 143 -5.30 -6.00 -9.78
C SER A 143 -6.08 -5.41 -10.96
N LEU A 144 -7.09 -6.13 -11.48
CA LEU A 144 -8.00 -5.63 -12.52
C LEU A 144 -8.84 -4.47 -11.97
N ARG A 145 -9.49 -4.67 -10.81
CA ARG A 145 -10.30 -3.66 -10.13
C ARG A 145 -9.53 -2.39 -9.81
N LEU A 146 -8.28 -2.54 -9.34
CA LEU A 146 -7.40 -1.39 -9.13
C LEU A 146 -7.03 -0.70 -10.44
N GLY A 147 -6.81 -1.46 -11.52
CA GLY A 147 -6.56 -0.91 -12.85
C GLY A 147 -7.72 -0.03 -13.34
N GLU A 148 -8.95 -0.54 -13.23
CA GLU A 148 -10.18 0.15 -13.62
C GLU A 148 -10.30 1.52 -12.93
N LEU A 149 -10.00 1.59 -11.62
CA LEU A 149 -10.03 2.81 -10.82
C LEU A 149 -9.16 3.94 -11.40
N VAL A 150 -8.02 3.59 -12.00
CA VAL A 150 -7.05 4.54 -12.59
C VAL A 150 -7.04 4.52 -14.12
N LYS A 151 -8.11 3.98 -14.73
CA LYS A 151 -8.30 3.88 -16.19
C LYS A 151 -7.14 3.15 -16.90
N LEU A 152 -6.66 2.06 -16.29
CA LEU A 152 -5.65 1.13 -16.82
C LEU A 152 -6.23 -0.29 -16.88
N LYS A 153 -5.56 -1.18 -17.62
CA LYS A 153 -5.97 -2.60 -17.69
C LYS A 153 -5.79 -3.32 -16.35
N THR A 154 -4.68 -3.08 -15.67
CA THR A 154 -4.38 -3.65 -14.35
C THR A 154 -3.48 -2.71 -13.57
N ALA A 155 -3.54 -2.77 -12.24
CA ALA A 155 -2.60 -2.13 -11.33
C ALA A 155 -2.40 -3.00 -10.09
N ILE A 156 -1.14 -3.30 -9.75
CA ILE A 156 -0.82 -4.13 -8.57
C ILE A 156 -0.77 -3.29 -7.29
N ALA A 157 -0.29 -2.05 -7.39
CA ALA A 157 -0.16 -1.15 -6.26
C ALA A 157 -0.57 0.27 -6.67
N ILE A 158 -1.30 0.97 -5.82
CA ILE A 158 -1.66 2.38 -6.00
C ILE A 158 -1.37 3.11 -4.69
N GLY A 159 -0.37 3.98 -4.71
CA GLY A 159 -0.12 4.93 -3.62
C GLY A 159 -0.97 6.17 -3.80
N VAL A 160 -1.79 6.50 -2.80
CA VAL A 160 -2.55 7.75 -2.74
C VAL A 160 -1.64 8.85 -2.21
N LYS A 161 -1.43 9.92 -2.99
CA LYS A 161 -0.56 11.03 -2.56
C LYS A 161 -1.30 11.94 -1.59
N ALA A 162 -0.62 12.39 -0.55
CA ALA A 162 -1.17 13.35 0.42
C ALA A 162 -1.25 14.75 -0.23
N ARG A 163 -2.46 15.13 -0.64
CA ARG A 163 -2.75 16.42 -1.29
C ARG A 163 -3.79 17.26 -0.55
N GLY A 164 -4.43 16.71 0.48
CA GLY A 164 -5.48 17.37 1.25
C GLY A 164 -6.79 17.56 0.47
N ASN A 165 -7.06 16.69 -0.51
CA ASN A 165 -8.29 16.73 -1.31
C ASN A 165 -9.37 15.78 -0.77
N SER A 166 -10.53 15.72 -1.43
CA SER A 166 -11.65 14.87 -1.00
C SER A 166 -11.32 13.36 -1.03
N ILE A 167 -10.45 12.92 -1.97
CA ILE A 167 -9.92 11.55 -1.99
C ILE A 167 -9.16 11.27 -0.69
N ASN A 168 -8.32 12.21 -0.24
CA ASN A 168 -7.58 12.05 1.01
C ASN A 168 -8.50 12.01 2.24
N GLN A 169 -9.58 12.79 2.25
CA GLN A 169 -10.58 12.78 3.33
C GLN A 169 -11.31 11.43 3.40
N LEU A 170 -11.73 10.90 2.25
CA LEU A 170 -12.34 9.58 2.15
C LEU A 170 -11.39 8.49 2.66
N ILE A 171 -10.12 8.51 2.24
CA ILE A 171 -9.13 7.53 2.70
C ILE A 171 -8.89 7.63 4.21
N GLU A 172 -8.88 8.83 4.77
CA GLU A 172 -8.77 9.02 6.21
C GLU A 172 -9.94 8.40 6.97
N GLU A 173 -11.17 8.59 6.49
CA GLU A 173 -12.37 7.94 7.05
C GLU A 173 -12.27 6.42 7.00
N VAL A 174 -11.86 5.88 5.85
CA VAL A 174 -11.64 4.44 5.65
C VAL A 174 -10.62 3.88 6.64
N LEU A 175 -9.52 4.61 6.89
CA LEU A 175 -8.49 4.21 7.83
C LEU A 175 -9.00 4.23 9.28
N ARG A 176 -9.72 5.28 9.70
CA ARG A 176 -10.33 5.35 11.05
C ARG A 176 -11.33 4.23 11.28
N LEU A 177 -12.16 3.91 10.29
CA LEU A 177 -13.11 2.79 10.40
C LEU A 177 -12.40 1.45 10.58
N ASN A 178 -11.22 1.26 9.98
CA ASN A 178 -10.45 0.04 10.18
C ASN A 178 -9.83 -0.04 11.57
N GLU A 179 -9.38 1.08 12.15
CA GLU A 179 -8.87 1.15 13.53
C GLU A 179 -9.97 0.77 14.54
N ILE A 180 -11.17 1.35 14.41
CA ILE A 180 -12.32 1.04 15.28
C ILE A 180 -12.70 -0.44 15.20
N ASN A 181 -12.73 -1.02 14.01
CA ASN A 181 -13.06 -2.44 13.83
C ASN A 181 -12.00 -3.38 14.42
N SER A 182 -10.73 -2.95 14.51
CA SER A 182 -9.68 -3.75 15.17
C SER A 182 -9.71 -3.70 16.70
N GLU A 183 -10.24 -2.62 17.29
CA GLU A 183 -10.32 -2.46 18.76
C GLU A 183 -11.50 -3.22 19.39
N GLN A 184 -12.53 -3.58 18.62
CA GLN A 184 -13.71 -4.32 19.12
C GLN A 184 -13.53 -5.84 19.23
N ILE A 185 -12.36 -6.37 18.85
CA ILE A 185 -12.05 -7.81 18.84
C ILE A 185 -10.99 -8.18 19.91
N ALA A 186 -10.49 -7.20 20.68
CA ALA A 186 -9.58 -7.39 21.81
C ALA A 186 -10.32 -7.37 23.15
#